data_AF-A0A5P8VVA1-F1
#
_entry.id   AF-A0A5P8VVA1-F1
#
_cell.length_a   1.000
_cell.length_b   1.000
_cell.length_c   1.000
_cell.angle_alpha   90.00
_cell.angle_beta   90.00
_cell.angle_gamma   90.00
#
_symmetry.space_group_name_H-M   'P 1'
#
loop_
_entity.id
_entity.type
_entity.pdbx_description
1 polymer ?
#
loop_
_entity_poly.entity_id
_entity_poly.type
_entity_poly.pdbx_seq_one_letter_code
_entity_poly.pdbx_strand_id
1 'polypeptide(L)'
;MLFIKQLLFRQLSIGVAKTFVIATLAIFSTTGTINQSNYASDIKFLEIGLTDAPKVATLTAEDLFNQGLDKQKKGDLRGAIAAYTEAIRLNPKYALAYINRGVARAQLGDNKGAMEDYNQALRINPNDALTYNSRGNARADLGDNKGAMEDYNQALRINPNDVLVYYNRGITRSELGYKKGAITDLQQAADIFKQQGKIEDYQKALEIINQLQK
;
A
#
# COMPACT_ATOMS: atom_id res chain seq x y z
N MET A 1 -2.24 -42.77 -52.09
CA MET A 1 -1.60 -44.09 -51.89
C MET A 1 -0.39 -43.87 -50.98
N LEU A 2 -0.61 -43.78 -49.66
CA LEU A 2 -0.49 -44.82 -48.62
C LEU A 2 0.92 -44.90 -48.00
N PHE A 3 0.95 -45.06 -46.66
CA PHE A 3 2.08 -45.33 -45.72
C PHE A 3 2.89 -44.10 -45.26
N ILE A 4 2.92 -43.65 -43.99
CA ILE A 4 2.94 -44.25 -42.63
C ILE A 4 4.09 -45.25 -42.39
N LYS A 5 5.09 -44.82 -41.59
CA LYS A 5 5.91 -45.60 -40.63
C LYS A 5 6.86 -44.62 -39.88
N GLN A 6 6.53 -44.19 -38.66
CA GLN A 6 6.88 -44.75 -37.34
C GLN A 6 8.34 -44.53 -36.85
N LEU A 7 8.40 -43.81 -35.72
CA LEU A 7 9.20 -44.04 -34.49
C LEU A 7 10.74 -44.11 -34.56
N LEU A 8 11.41 -43.25 -33.77
CA LEU A 8 12.34 -43.71 -32.73
C LEU A 8 12.63 -42.59 -31.70
N PHE A 9 12.03 -42.78 -30.52
CA PHE A 9 12.41 -42.16 -29.25
C PHE A 9 13.89 -42.43 -28.97
N ARG A 10 14.66 -41.39 -28.63
CA ARG A 10 15.92 -41.54 -27.89
C ARG A 10 15.86 -40.66 -26.65
N GLN A 11 15.52 -41.30 -25.53
CA GLN A 11 15.69 -40.74 -24.18
C GLN A 11 17.19 -40.53 -23.94
N LEU A 12 17.58 -39.33 -23.49
CA LEU A 12 18.80 -39.14 -22.72
C LEU A 12 18.44 -38.44 -21.42
N SER A 13 18.51 -39.20 -20.33
CA SER A 13 18.40 -38.74 -18.96
C SER A 13 19.61 -37.89 -18.60
N ILE A 14 19.42 -36.60 -18.30
CA ILE A 14 20.30 -35.84 -17.40
C ILE A 14 19.40 -34.90 -16.60
N GLY A 15 19.31 -35.15 -15.29
CA GLY A 15 18.55 -34.32 -14.38
C GLY A 15 19.29 -33.01 -14.08
N VAL A 16 18.67 -31.87 -14.36
CA VAL A 16 18.66 -30.66 -13.52
C VAL A 16 17.36 -29.89 -13.85
N ALA A 17 16.77 -29.28 -12.83
CA ALA A 17 15.50 -28.57 -12.88
C ALA A 17 15.44 -27.40 -13.88
N LYS A 18 14.20 -27.13 -14.35
CA LYS A 18 13.68 -25.88 -14.96
C LYS A 18 14.35 -25.40 -16.26
N THR A 19 13.68 -25.60 -17.40
CA THR A 19 13.54 -24.54 -18.42
C THR A 19 12.30 -24.76 -19.29
N PHE A 20 11.37 -23.80 -19.22
CA PHE A 20 10.35 -23.40 -20.21
C PHE A 20 9.99 -24.36 -21.36
N VAL A 21 8.75 -24.89 -21.31
CA VAL A 21 7.96 -25.13 -22.53
C VAL A 21 6.66 -24.35 -22.38
N ILE A 22 6.72 -23.05 -22.63
CA ILE A 22 5.55 -22.24 -22.95
C ILE A 22 5.94 -21.44 -24.18
N ALA A 23 5.39 -21.81 -25.34
CA ALA A 23 4.84 -20.89 -26.35
C ALA A 23 4.73 -21.60 -27.69
N THR A 24 3.52 -21.68 -28.22
CA THR A 24 3.09 -20.82 -29.35
C THR A 24 1.62 -21.09 -29.64
N LEU A 25 0.71 -20.32 -29.03
CA LEU A 25 -0.59 -20.08 -29.63
C LEU A 25 -0.39 -18.96 -30.65
N ALA A 26 -0.35 -19.32 -31.93
CA ALA A 26 -0.37 -18.35 -33.01
C ALA A 26 -1.76 -17.68 -33.05
N ILE A 27 -1.85 -16.44 -32.58
CA ILE A 27 -3.01 -15.59 -32.83
C ILE A 27 -2.79 -14.98 -34.21
N PHE A 28 -3.41 -15.55 -35.25
CA PHE A 28 -3.53 -14.86 -36.53
C PHE A 28 -4.46 -13.66 -36.34
N SER A 29 -3.87 -12.46 -36.31
CA SER A 29 -4.60 -11.23 -36.60
C SER A 29 -4.41 -10.89 -38.07
N THR A 30 -5.39 -11.23 -38.88
CA THR A 30 -5.53 -10.68 -40.23
C THR A 30 -7.02 -10.43 -40.47
N THR A 31 -7.33 -9.23 -40.91
CA THR A 31 -8.67 -8.75 -41.25
C THR A 31 -9.27 -9.63 -42.35
N GLY A 32 -10.37 -10.30 -42.05
CA GLY A 32 -11.17 -11.04 -43.03
C GLY A 32 -12.46 -11.49 -42.38
N THR A 33 -13.58 -10.86 -42.76
CA THR A 33 -14.93 -11.32 -42.47
C THR A 33 -15.09 -12.70 -43.09
N ILE A 34 -15.17 -13.76 -42.28
CA ILE A 34 -15.53 -15.10 -42.77
C ILE A 34 -16.71 -15.64 -41.98
N ASN A 35 -17.69 -16.04 -42.79
CA ASN A 35 -19.05 -16.44 -42.47
C ASN A 35 -19.07 -17.76 -41.66
N GLN A 36 -19.83 -17.80 -40.57
CA GLN A 36 -19.76 -18.81 -39.51
C GLN A 36 -20.61 -20.08 -39.78
N SER A 37 -20.82 -20.50 -41.03
CA SER A 37 -21.88 -21.49 -41.30
C SER A 37 -21.48 -22.91 -41.75
N ASN A 38 -20.25 -23.23 -42.16
CA ASN A 38 -20.00 -24.51 -42.87
C ASN A 38 -18.80 -25.37 -42.41
N TYR A 39 -18.54 -25.50 -41.09
CA TYR A 39 -17.51 -26.46 -40.59
C TYR A 39 -17.97 -27.33 -39.42
N ALA A 40 -19.25 -27.33 -39.07
CA ALA A 40 -19.72 -27.93 -37.82
C ALA A 40 -20.03 -29.45 -37.87
N SER A 41 -19.87 -30.16 -38.99
CA SER A 41 -20.38 -31.53 -39.07
C SER A 41 -19.41 -32.68 -38.78
N ASP A 42 -18.08 -32.54 -38.85
CA ASP A 42 -17.20 -33.74 -38.71
C ASP A 42 -15.84 -33.52 -38.01
N ILE A 43 -15.77 -32.66 -36.99
CA ILE A 43 -14.63 -32.66 -36.06
C ILE A 43 -15.06 -33.30 -34.74
N LYS A 44 -14.80 -34.60 -34.61
CA LYS A 44 -14.85 -35.28 -33.32
C LYS A 44 -13.62 -34.82 -32.52
N PHE A 45 -13.79 -33.74 -31.76
CA PHE A 45 -12.79 -33.32 -30.79
C PHE A 45 -12.61 -34.47 -29.80
N LEU A 46 -11.43 -35.08 -29.80
CA LEU A 46 -11.00 -35.92 -28.70
C LEU A 46 -10.79 -34.96 -27.52
N GLU A 47 -11.74 -34.91 -26.59
CA GLU A 47 -11.54 -34.24 -25.31
C GLU A 47 -10.38 -34.96 -24.60
N ILE A 48 -9.16 -34.49 -24.82
CA ILE A 48 -8.08 -34.72 -23.88
C ILE A 48 -8.59 -34.15 -22.56
N GLY A 49 -8.86 -35.03 -21.60
CA GLY A 49 -9.38 -34.72 -20.26
C GLY A 49 -8.39 -33.88 -19.44
N LEU A 50 -8.10 -32.67 -19.90
CA LEU A 50 -7.45 -31.60 -19.18
C LEU A 50 -8.55 -30.85 -18.41
N THR A 51 -9.25 -31.53 -17.52
CA THR A 51 -10.35 -30.93 -16.75
C THR A 51 -9.85 -30.01 -15.64
N ASP A 52 -8.54 -29.86 -15.44
CA ASP A 52 -8.00 -28.91 -14.47
C ASP A 52 -6.83 -28.13 -15.09
N ALA A 53 -7.13 -27.12 -15.90
CA ALA A 53 -6.19 -26.01 -16.06
C ALA A 53 -5.84 -25.52 -14.65
N PRO A 54 -4.55 -25.40 -14.27
CA PRO A 54 -4.20 -24.93 -12.94
C PRO A 54 -4.90 -23.60 -12.73
N LYS A 55 -5.78 -23.54 -11.72
CA LYS A 55 -6.39 -22.30 -11.26
C LYS A 55 -5.24 -21.40 -10.87
N VAL A 56 -4.78 -20.55 -11.78
CA VAL A 56 -3.75 -19.55 -11.50
C VAL A 56 -4.33 -18.75 -10.35
N ALA A 57 -3.77 -18.92 -9.15
CA ALA A 57 -4.28 -18.27 -7.96
C ALA A 57 -4.16 -16.76 -8.18
N THR A 58 -5.26 -16.12 -8.55
CA THR A 58 -5.32 -14.67 -8.73
C THR A 58 -5.23 -14.06 -7.34
N LEU A 59 -4.19 -13.27 -7.11
CA LEU A 59 -4.02 -12.54 -5.84
C LEU A 59 -5.23 -11.63 -5.59
N THR A 60 -5.70 -11.63 -4.35
CA THR A 60 -6.73 -10.69 -3.90
C THR A 60 -6.13 -9.32 -3.57
N ALA A 61 -6.97 -8.30 -3.41
CA ALA A 61 -6.53 -6.99 -2.93
C ALA A 61 -5.87 -7.08 -1.55
N GLU A 62 -6.36 -7.98 -0.69
CA GLU A 62 -5.79 -8.24 0.63
C GLU A 62 -4.41 -8.91 0.54
N ASP A 63 -4.23 -9.90 -0.34
CA ASP A 63 -2.92 -10.53 -0.54
C ASP A 63 -1.86 -9.52 -0.98
N LEU A 64 -2.22 -8.61 -1.89
CA LEU A 64 -1.35 -7.54 -2.37
C LEU A 64 -1.07 -6.49 -1.30
N PHE A 65 -2.08 -6.16 -0.48
CA PHE A 65 -1.89 -5.28 0.67
C PHE A 65 -0.90 -5.88 1.67
N ASN A 66 -1.04 -7.17 1.99
CA ASN A 66 -0.12 -7.90 2.88
C ASN A 66 1.30 -7.99 2.30
N GLN A 67 1.44 -8.16 0.98
CA GLN A 67 2.74 -8.05 0.30
C GLN A 67 3.35 -6.65 0.45
N GLY A 68 2.53 -5.60 0.35
CA GLY A 68 2.98 -4.23 0.59
C GLY A 68 3.52 -4.03 2.01
N LEU A 69 2.80 -4.55 3.02
CA LEU A 69 3.24 -4.50 4.41
C LEU A 69 4.57 -5.24 4.63
N ASP A 70 4.73 -6.44 4.07
CA ASP A 70 5.98 -7.21 4.17
C ASP A 70 7.16 -6.48 3.54
N LYS A 71 6.95 -5.88 2.36
CA LYS A 71 7.97 -5.08 1.67
C LYS A 71 8.36 -3.84 2.47
N GLN A 72 7.39 -3.13 3.02
CA GLN A 72 7.64 -1.95 3.86
C GLN A 72 8.42 -2.34 5.13
N LYS A 73 8.09 -3.45 5.77
CA LYS A 73 8.83 -3.99 6.91
C LYS A 73 10.29 -4.31 6.57
N LYS A 74 10.57 -4.72 5.33
CA LYS A 74 11.91 -4.97 4.80
C LYS A 74 12.63 -3.71 4.30
N GLY A 75 11.99 -2.54 4.35
CA GLY A 75 12.53 -1.28 3.84
C GLY A 75 12.40 -1.09 2.32
N ASP A 76 11.74 -2.03 1.61
CA ASP A 76 11.45 -1.90 0.17
C ASP A 76 10.22 -1.00 -0.04
N LEU A 77 10.39 0.31 0.18
CA LEU A 77 9.30 1.30 0.09
C LEU A 77 8.71 1.40 -1.33
N ARG A 78 9.56 1.31 -2.36
CA ARG A 78 9.09 1.35 -3.76
C ARG A 78 8.26 0.12 -4.10
N GLY A 79 8.71 -1.07 -3.69
CA GLY A 79 7.93 -2.29 -3.86
C GLY A 79 6.63 -2.27 -3.05
N ALA A 80 6.65 -1.71 -1.83
CA ALA A 80 5.44 -1.55 -1.02
C ALA A 80 4.40 -0.68 -1.74
N ILE A 81 4.82 0.48 -2.27
CA ILE A 81 3.96 1.37 -3.07
C ILE A 81 3.37 0.65 -4.28
N ALA A 82 4.16 -0.16 -4.99
CA ALA A 82 3.67 -0.94 -6.13
C ALA A 82 2.60 -1.96 -5.71
N ALA A 83 2.83 -2.70 -4.63
CA ALA A 83 1.88 -3.69 -4.11
C ALA A 83 0.58 -3.03 -3.62
N TYR A 84 0.67 -1.92 -2.88
CA TYR A 84 -0.52 -1.15 -2.47
C TYR A 84 -1.28 -0.56 -3.66
N THR A 85 -0.57 -0.10 -4.70
CA THR A 85 -1.20 0.41 -5.91
C THR A 85 -2.03 -0.67 -6.60
N GLU A 86 -1.51 -1.90 -6.67
CA GLU A 86 -2.26 -3.02 -7.24
C GLU A 86 -3.43 -3.45 -6.34
N ALA A 87 -3.27 -3.43 -5.02
CA ALA A 87 -4.36 -3.64 -4.08
C ALA A 87 -5.50 -2.61 -4.27
N ILE A 88 -5.15 -1.34 -4.44
CA ILE A 88 -6.09 -0.25 -4.75
C ILE A 88 -6.75 -0.45 -6.12
N ARG A 89 -6.00 -0.93 -7.12
CA ARG A 89 -6.56 -1.24 -8.45
C ARG A 89 -7.64 -2.32 -8.36
N LEU A 90 -7.41 -3.37 -7.56
CA LEU A 90 -8.39 -4.43 -7.34
C LEU A 90 -9.55 -4.02 -6.45
N ASN A 91 -9.31 -3.17 -5.45
CA ASN A 91 -10.34 -2.63 -4.57
C ASN A 91 -10.13 -1.11 -4.36
N PRO A 92 -10.79 -0.26 -5.17
CA PRO A 92 -10.66 1.20 -5.08
C PRO A 92 -11.20 1.80 -3.78
N LYS A 93 -11.93 1.03 -2.95
CA LYS A 93 -12.44 1.44 -1.64
C LYS A 93 -11.57 0.92 -0.48
N TYR A 94 -10.37 0.40 -0.76
CA TYR A 94 -9.49 -0.14 0.28
C TYR A 94 -8.73 0.97 1.01
N ALA A 95 -9.38 1.60 2.00
CA ALA A 95 -8.81 2.74 2.75
C ALA A 95 -7.41 2.45 3.32
N LEU A 96 -7.20 1.26 3.92
CA LEU A 96 -5.90 0.88 4.49
C LEU A 96 -4.77 0.87 3.45
N ALA A 97 -5.05 0.48 2.20
CA ALA A 97 -4.05 0.48 1.14
C ALA A 97 -3.65 1.91 0.74
N TYR A 98 -4.60 2.85 0.70
CA TYR A 98 -4.28 4.27 0.53
C TYR A 98 -3.45 4.80 1.69
N ILE A 99 -3.85 4.55 2.94
CA ILE A 99 -3.10 5.02 4.13
C ILE A 99 -1.65 4.55 4.09
N ASN A 100 -1.42 3.24 3.88
CA ASN A 100 -0.07 2.69 3.89
C ASN A 100 0.75 3.12 2.67
N ARG A 101 0.14 3.26 1.49
CA ARG A 101 0.82 3.85 0.33
C ARG A 101 1.23 5.30 0.59
N GLY A 102 0.36 6.08 1.23
CA GLY A 102 0.65 7.45 1.64
C GLY A 102 1.82 7.53 2.63
N VAL A 103 1.86 6.63 3.62
CA VAL A 103 2.98 6.53 4.56
C VAL A 103 4.29 6.20 3.83
N ALA A 104 4.29 5.20 2.95
CA ALA A 104 5.47 4.83 2.19
C ALA A 104 5.95 5.95 1.25
N ARG A 105 5.02 6.71 0.66
CA ARG A 105 5.34 7.90 -0.17
C ARG A 105 5.96 9.02 0.66
N ALA A 106 5.39 9.33 1.83
CA ALA A 106 5.95 10.33 2.74
C ALA A 106 7.37 9.96 3.20
N GLN A 107 7.62 8.68 3.49
CA GLN A 107 8.96 8.18 3.83
C GLN A 107 9.98 8.31 2.68
N LEU A 108 9.52 8.36 1.43
CA LEU A 108 10.35 8.66 0.25
C LEU A 108 10.41 10.17 -0.08
N GLY A 109 9.80 11.03 0.74
CA GLY A 109 9.73 12.48 0.54
C GLY A 109 8.63 12.94 -0.44
N ASP A 110 7.80 12.03 -0.95
CA ASP A 110 6.65 12.37 -1.80
C ASP A 110 5.43 12.75 -0.94
N ASN A 111 5.54 13.89 -0.26
CA ASN A 111 4.47 14.39 0.61
C ASN A 111 3.22 14.81 -0.17
N LYS A 112 3.36 15.20 -1.45
CA LYS A 112 2.21 15.52 -2.32
C LYS A 112 1.41 14.26 -2.67
N GLY A 113 2.08 13.19 -3.11
CA GLY A 113 1.42 11.91 -3.37
C GLY A 113 0.84 11.29 -2.10
N ALA A 114 1.49 11.47 -0.94
CA ALA A 114 0.96 11.06 0.35
C ALA A 114 -0.35 11.79 0.69
N MET A 115 -0.40 13.11 0.49
CA MET A 115 -1.61 13.91 0.68
C MET A 115 -2.79 13.43 -0.16
N GLU A 116 -2.56 13.08 -1.44
CA GLU A 116 -3.59 12.53 -2.31
C GLU A 116 -4.15 11.21 -1.75
N ASP A 117 -3.28 10.34 -1.29
CA ASP A 117 -3.67 9.06 -0.70
C ASP A 117 -4.45 9.23 0.61
N TYR A 118 -3.98 10.08 1.51
CA TYR A 118 -4.70 10.36 2.76
C TYR A 118 -6.06 11.00 2.52
N ASN A 119 -6.17 11.88 1.51
CA ASN A 119 -7.46 12.45 1.11
C ASN A 119 -8.44 11.38 0.60
N GLN A 120 -7.96 10.40 -0.17
CA GLN A 120 -8.79 9.28 -0.61
C GLN A 120 -9.19 8.38 0.55
N ALA A 121 -8.25 8.04 1.43
CA ALA A 121 -8.52 7.28 2.63
C ALA A 121 -9.61 7.94 3.50
N LEU A 122 -9.52 9.25 3.75
CA LEU A 122 -10.51 10.01 4.51
C LEU A 122 -11.85 10.19 3.80
N ARG A 123 -11.87 10.15 2.46
CA ARG A 123 -13.13 10.10 1.71
C ARG A 123 -13.85 8.76 1.91
N ILE A 124 -13.10 7.67 2.04
CA ILE A 124 -13.64 6.33 2.26
C ILE A 124 -14.02 6.13 3.74
N ASN A 125 -13.14 6.51 4.66
CA ASN A 125 -13.35 6.46 6.10
C ASN A 125 -13.05 7.84 6.74
N PRO A 126 -14.07 8.69 6.92
CA PRO A 126 -13.88 10.04 7.44
C PRO A 126 -13.60 10.10 8.95
N ASN A 127 -13.68 8.98 9.66
CA ASN A 127 -13.49 8.90 11.12
C ASN A 127 -12.19 8.17 11.50
N ASP A 128 -11.12 8.43 10.77
CA ASP A 128 -9.81 7.80 10.99
C ASP A 128 -8.79 8.80 11.57
N ALA A 129 -8.60 8.77 12.90
CA ALA A 129 -7.71 9.69 13.60
C ALA A 129 -6.25 9.59 13.11
N LEU A 130 -5.78 8.37 12.83
CA LEU A 130 -4.42 8.13 12.37
C LEU A 130 -4.16 8.79 11.01
N THR A 131 -5.12 8.70 10.08
CA THR A 131 -5.00 9.32 8.76
C THR A 131 -5.01 10.83 8.84
N TYR A 132 -5.84 11.43 9.72
CA TYR A 132 -5.75 12.87 9.98
C TYR A 132 -4.37 13.25 10.53
N ASN A 133 -3.83 12.50 11.50
CA ASN A 133 -2.47 12.76 12.01
C ASN A 133 -1.40 12.68 10.90
N SER A 134 -1.42 11.61 10.10
CA SER A 134 -0.46 11.44 9.00
C SER A 134 -0.60 12.53 7.92
N ARG A 135 -1.83 12.97 7.61
CA ARG A 135 -2.07 14.08 6.70
C ARG A 135 -1.60 15.41 7.29
N GLY A 136 -1.78 15.61 8.60
CA GLY A 136 -1.28 16.76 9.34
C GLY A 136 0.24 16.87 9.26
N ASN A 137 0.96 15.77 9.48
CA ASN A 137 2.41 15.72 9.32
C ASN A 137 2.84 16.08 7.89
N ALA A 138 2.22 15.47 6.87
CA ALA A 138 2.53 15.75 5.47
C ALA A 138 2.25 17.22 5.09
N ARG A 139 1.21 17.83 5.64
CA ARG A 139 0.91 19.27 5.46
C ARG A 139 1.96 20.15 6.12
N ALA A 140 2.39 19.83 7.34
CA ALA A 140 3.44 20.57 8.04
C ALA A 140 4.75 20.55 7.25
N ASP A 141 5.17 19.38 6.75
CA ASP A 141 6.36 19.25 5.90
C ASP A 141 6.28 20.05 4.59
N LEU A 142 5.06 20.25 4.07
CA LEU A 142 4.79 21.07 2.88
C LEU A 142 4.63 22.56 3.21
N GLY A 143 4.73 22.96 4.47
CA GLY A 143 4.53 24.33 4.96
C GLY A 143 3.07 24.77 5.10
N ASP A 144 2.09 23.89 4.86
CA ASP A 144 0.67 24.13 5.14
C ASP A 144 0.37 23.93 6.63
N ASN A 145 0.95 24.80 7.44
CA ASN A 145 0.85 24.74 8.88
C ASN A 145 -0.58 24.93 9.40
N LYS A 146 -1.40 25.72 8.70
CA LYS A 146 -2.81 25.92 9.06
C LYS A 146 -3.60 24.62 8.85
N GLY A 147 -3.47 24.00 7.67
CA GLY A 147 -4.13 22.72 7.39
C GLY A 147 -3.63 21.58 8.28
N ALA A 148 -2.34 21.59 8.65
CA ALA A 148 -1.79 20.64 9.61
C ALA A 148 -2.48 20.74 10.98
N MET A 149 -2.64 21.97 11.49
CA MET A 149 -3.33 22.22 12.76
C MET A 149 -4.81 21.81 12.73
N GLU A 150 -5.51 22.03 11.61
CA GLU A 150 -6.89 21.55 11.42
C GLU A 150 -6.97 20.02 11.50
N ASP A 151 -6.04 19.32 10.87
CA ASP A 151 -5.98 17.86 10.88
C ASP A 151 -5.64 17.29 12.26
N TYR A 152 -4.66 17.86 12.97
CA TYR A 152 -4.35 17.42 14.33
C TYR A 152 -5.52 17.64 15.29
N ASN A 153 -6.23 18.76 15.17
CA ASN A 153 -7.42 19.02 15.96
C ASN A 153 -8.52 18.00 15.66
N GLN A 154 -8.71 17.65 14.39
CA GLN A 154 -9.69 16.66 13.98
C GLN A 154 -9.31 15.24 14.47
N ALA A 155 -8.02 14.87 14.42
CA ALA A 155 -7.53 13.62 14.98
C ALA A 155 -7.80 13.53 16.49
N LEU A 156 -7.52 14.60 17.25
CA LEU A 156 -7.80 14.65 18.70
C LEU A 156 -9.29 14.71 19.03
N ARG A 157 -10.13 15.22 18.14
CA ARG A 157 -11.59 15.14 18.29
C ARG A 157 -12.08 13.68 18.20
N ILE A 158 -11.45 12.87 17.35
CA ILE A 158 -11.78 11.46 17.17
C ILE A 158 -11.15 10.61 18.28
N ASN A 159 -9.89 10.84 18.61
CA ASN A 159 -9.15 10.16 19.67
C ASN A 159 -8.49 11.18 20.62
N PRO A 160 -9.18 11.60 21.70
CA PRO A 160 -8.68 12.63 22.62
C PRO A 160 -7.41 12.27 23.40
N ASN A 161 -7.05 10.99 23.44
CA ASN A 161 -5.89 10.47 24.18
C ASN A 161 -4.73 10.08 23.25
N ASP A 162 -4.76 10.52 21.98
CA ASP A 162 -3.69 10.21 21.03
C ASP A 162 -2.40 10.99 21.36
N VAL A 163 -1.49 10.32 22.06
CA VAL A 163 -0.21 10.87 22.50
C VAL A 163 0.65 11.35 21.33
N LEU A 164 0.60 10.66 20.18
CA LEU A 164 1.40 11.02 19.02
C LEU A 164 0.88 12.32 18.39
N VAL A 165 -0.45 12.53 18.40
CA VAL A 165 -1.02 13.77 17.86
C VAL A 165 -0.67 14.97 18.75
N TYR A 166 -0.75 14.84 20.08
CA TYR A 166 -0.28 15.90 20.97
C TYR A 166 1.19 16.20 20.74
N TYR A 167 2.03 15.18 20.64
CA TYR A 167 3.46 15.36 20.37
C TYR A 167 3.70 16.10 19.04
N ASN A 168 3.13 15.60 17.93
CA ASN A 168 3.30 16.20 16.59
C ASN A 168 2.76 17.63 16.52
N ARG A 169 1.58 17.90 17.09
CA ARG A 169 0.99 19.25 17.15
C ARG A 169 1.83 20.19 18.01
N GLY A 170 2.40 19.69 19.11
CA GLY A 170 3.32 20.43 19.96
C GLY A 170 4.62 20.84 19.24
N ILE A 171 5.24 19.90 18.51
CA ILE A 171 6.42 20.17 17.66
C ILE A 171 6.08 21.21 16.59
N THR A 172 4.99 21.00 15.84
CA THR A 172 4.55 21.93 14.78
C THR A 172 4.32 23.34 15.35
N ARG A 173 3.69 23.46 16.52
CA ARG A 173 3.50 24.75 17.21
C ARG A 173 4.82 25.39 17.64
N SER A 174 5.81 24.58 18.05
CA SER A 174 7.14 25.06 18.41
C SER A 174 7.85 25.70 17.22
N GLU A 175 7.84 25.02 16.08
CA GLU A 175 8.44 25.50 14.82
C GLU A 175 7.78 26.79 14.32
N LEU A 176 6.48 26.95 14.58
CA LEU A 176 5.71 28.16 14.28
C LEU A 176 5.91 29.31 15.29
N GLY A 177 6.66 29.10 16.37
CA GLY A 177 6.87 30.08 17.44
C GLY A 177 5.69 30.21 18.41
N TYR A 178 4.67 29.35 18.34
CA TYR A 178 3.55 29.32 19.27
C TYR A 178 3.91 28.62 20.59
N LYS A 179 4.93 29.14 21.29
CA LYS A 179 5.55 28.54 22.47
C LYS A 179 4.56 28.03 23.52
N LYS A 180 3.58 28.86 23.92
CA LYS A 180 2.60 28.48 24.96
C LYS A 180 1.79 27.25 24.56
N GLY A 181 1.27 27.24 23.32
CA GLY A 181 0.49 26.12 22.81
C GLY A 181 1.34 24.86 22.59
N ALA A 182 2.61 25.02 22.21
CA ALA A 182 3.55 23.92 22.08
C ALA A 182 3.80 23.23 23.44
N ILE A 183 4.08 24.03 24.49
CA ILE A 183 4.29 23.51 25.85
C ILE A 183 3.03 22.78 26.36
N THR A 184 1.84 23.33 26.13
CA THR A 184 0.59 22.66 26.55
C THR A 184 0.42 21.28 25.92
N ASP A 185 0.63 21.17 24.60
CA ASP A 185 0.51 19.89 23.90
C ASP A 185 1.61 18.89 24.31
N LEU A 186 2.85 19.36 24.39
CA LEU A 186 3.98 18.51 24.79
C LEU A 186 3.84 18.03 26.23
N GLN A 187 3.28 18.84 27.13
CA GLN A 187 3.01 18.42 28.51
C GLN A 187 1.94 17.32 28.54
N GLN A 188 0.86 17.48 27.76
CA GLN A 188 -0.16 16.43 27.63
C GLN A 188 0.45 15.13 27.09
N ALA A 189 1.33 15.22 26.10
CA ALA A 189 2.03 14.05 25.58
C ALA A 189 2.94 13.40 26.66
N ALA A 190 3.70 14.21 27.39
CA ALA A 190 4.56 13.76 28.49
C ALA A 190 3.76 13.01 29.57
N ASP A 191 2.63 13.57 30.01
CA ASP A 191 1.80 12.96 31.04
C ASP A 191 1.27 11.60 30.61
N ILE A 192 0.84 11.46 29.34
CA ILE A 192 0.39 10.18 28.78
C ILE A 192 1.57 9.20 28.66
N PHE A 193 2.75 9.62 28.19
CA PHE A 193 3.93 8.76 28.11
C PHE A 193 4.35 8.23 29.48
N LYS A 194 4.30 9.07 30.50
CA LYS A 194 4.57 8.69 31.89
C LYS A 194 3.58 7.64 32.38
N GLN A 195 2.29 7.82 32.12
CA GLN A 195 1.25 6.83 32.47
C GLN A 195 1.45 5.49 31.74
N GLN A 196 1.95 5.51 30.50
CA GLN A 196 2.27 4.31 29.72
C GLN A 196 3.60 3.65 30.11
N GLY A 197 4.37 4.22 31.04
CA GLY A 197 5.71 3.73 31.40
C GLY A 197 6.78 3.97 30.32
N LYS A 198 6.51 4.82 29.31
CA LYS A 198 7.44 5.20 28.25
C LYS A 198 8.37 6.32 28.72
N ILE A 199 9.29 5.96 29.61
CA ILE A 199 10.14 6.94 30.32
C ILE A 199 11.05 7.72 29.37
N GLU A 200 11.57 7.10 28.31
CA GLU A 200 12.41 7.78 27.32
C GLU A 200 11.63 8.86 26.54
N ASP A 201 10.42 8.54 26.06
CA ASP A 201 9.59 9.50 25.33
C ASP A 201 9.10 10.63 26.24
N TYR A 202 8.79 10.32 27.50
CA TYR A 202 8.50 11.31 28.53
C TYR A 202 9.68 12.29 28.72
N GLN A 203 10.90 11.78 28.85
CA GLN A 203 12.10 12.61 29.02
C GLN A 203 12.34 13.51 27.79
N LYS A 204 12.20 12.97 26.58
CA LYS A 204 12.31 13.75 25.34
C LYS A 204 11.30 14.90 25.28
N ALA A 205 10.04 14.65 25.65
CA ALA A 205 9.02 15.69 25.70
C ALA A 205 9.39 16.81 26.69
N LEU A 206 9.90 16.46 27.88
CA LEU A 206 10.35 17.44 28.87
C LEU A 206 11.56 18.25 28.41
N GLU A 207 12.50 17.64 27.68
CA GLU A 207 13.66 18.34 27.14
C GLU A 207 13.21 19.47 26.21
N ILE A 208 12.27 19.18 25.30
CA ILE A 208 11.73 20.17 24.37
C ILE A 208 10.98 21.28 25.14
N ILE A 209 10.19 20.93 26.16
CA ILE A 209 9.51 21.91 27.01
C ILE A 209 10.52 22.86 27.67
N ASN A 210 11.61 22.31 28.24
CA ASN A 210 12.65 23.10 28.88
C ASN A 210 13.38 24.02 27.90
N GLN A 211 13.59 23.59 26.65
CA GLN A 211 14.16 24.43 25.61
C GLN A 211 13.22 25.59 25.24
N LEU A 212 11.91 25.34 25.17
CA LEU A 212 10.90 26.36 24.83
C LEU A 212 10.73 27.44 25.91
N GLN A 213 11.02 27.10 27.17
CA GLN A 213 10.92 28.00 28.33
C GLN A 213 12.11 28.97 28.48
N LYS A 214 13.22 28.70 27.80
CA LYS A 214 14.36 29.62 27.70
C LYS A 214 14.06 30.75 26.71
#